data_AF-A0A212AY95-F1
#
_entry.id   AF-A0A212AY95-F1
#
_cell.length_a   1.000
_cell.length_b   1.000
_cell.length_c   1.000
_cell.angle_alpha   90.00
_cell.angle_beta   90.00
_cell.angle_gamma   90.00
#
_symmetry.space_group_name_H-M   'P 1'
#
loop_
_entity.id
_entity.type
_entity.pdbx_description
1 polymer ?
#
loop_
_entity_poly.entity_id
_entity_poly.type
_entity_poly.pdbx_seq_one_letter_code
_entity_poly.pdbx_strand_id
1 'polypeptide(L)'
;MSGAPPKSHGRLAISASVQPRELMSHNPRLKGAWTARIITLFPNAFPGTLGLSLTGKALDMGLWALETIDLRPFGEGRHRNVDDTPAGGGAGMVLRADVVSKALDQAAIGAPQDRTRWPVVYLSPRGRPFDQATARRFSEADGITLLCGRFEGVDERVLEHYGVEEVSLGDFVLTGGEIAAQALIDATVRLIPRVLGNQQSTEEESFSDGLLEHPQYTKPPVWEGREIPDILLSGNHAKIATWRRDMAERLTKERRPDLWRAHITRMADRPEAEGGDPMEDRELSGGTHQRGKTAEPGDTR
;
A
#
# COMPACT_ATOMS: atom_id res chain seq x y z
N MET A 1 -35.26 -27.47 -14.17
CA MET A 1 -34.53 -26.58 -13.26
C MET A 1 -33.10 -26.42 -13.78
N SER A 2 -32.66 -25.18 -13.86
CA SER A 2 -31.49 -24.69 -14.60
C SER A 2 -30.17 -25.12 -13.94
N GLY A 3 -29.29 -25.77 -14.71
CA GLY A 3 -27.90 -26.04 -14.33
C GLY A 3 -27.00 -24.90 -14.83
N ALA A 4 -26.36 -24.18 -13.92
CA ALA A 4 -25.43 -23.12 -14.25
C ALA A 4 -24.18 -23.66 -14.98
N PRO A 5 -23.62 -22.93 -15.97
CA PRO A 5 -22.43 -23.37 -16.69
C PRO A 5 -21.16 -23.18 -15.83
N PRO A 6 -20.10 -23.98 -16.07
CA PRO A 6 -18.86 -23.89 -15.32
C PRO A 6 -18.12 -22.59 -15.64
N LYS A 7 -17.58 -21.94 -14.60
CA LYS A 7 -16.75 -20.72 -14.71
C LYS A 7 -15.52 -21.01 -15.57
N SER A 8 -15.37 -20.29 -16.68
CA SER A 8 -14.23 -20.43 -17.58
C SER A 8 -12.94 -19.94 -16.92
N HIS A 9 -11.91 -20.78 -16.90
CA HIS A 9 -10.54 -20.39 -16.56
C HIS A 9 -10.04 -19.31 -17.54
N GLY A 10 -9.32 -18.31 -17.01
CA GLY A 10 -8.93 -17.09 -17.72
C GLY A 10 -8.24 -17.33 -19.07
N ARG A 11 -8.60 -16.52 -20.06
CA ARG A 11 -7.98 -16.57 -21.40
C ARG A 11 -6.57 -15.98 -21.33
N LEU A 12 -5.59 -16.74 -21.82
CA LEU A 12 -4.22 -16.27 -22.00
C LEU A 12 -4.19 -15.19 -23.08
N ALA A 13 -3.46 -14.10 -22.84
CA ALA A 13 -3.27 -13.04 -23.82
C ALA A 13 -1.86 -13.14 -24.43
N ILE A 14 -1.79 -13.24 -25.76
CA ILE A 14 -0.53 -13.17 -26.51
C ILE A 14 -0.44 -11.76 -27.10
N SER A 15 0.57 -10.99 -26.68
CA SER A 15 0.93 -9.70 -27.31
C SER A 15 2.24 -9.89 -28.09
N ALA A 16 2.30 -9.38 -29.31
CA ALA A 16 3.47 -9.47 -30.17
C ALA A 16 4.55 -8.48 -29.71
N SER A 17 5.77 -8.97 -29.50
CA SER A 17 6.98 -8.19 -29.21
C SER A 17 7.87 -8.15 -30.44
N VAL A 18 8.55 -7.02 -30.67
CA VAL A 18 9.47 -6.78 -31.79
C VAL A 18 10.88 -7.37 -31.54
N GLN A 19 11.17 -7.89 -30.34
CA GLN A 19 12.44 -8.56 -30.04
C GLN A 19 12.31 -10.09 -30.03
N PRO A 20 13.29 -10.85 -30.58
CA PRO A 20 13.28 -12.31 -30.56
C PRO A 20 13.32 -12.82 -29.11
N ARG A 21 12.28 -13.55 -28.68
CA ARG A 21 12.24 -14.19 -27.36
C ARG A 21 13.12 -15.44 -27.35
N GLU A 22 14.03 -15.52 -26.39
CA GLU A 22 14.62 -16.80 -25.98
C GLU A 22 13.51 -17.75 -25.49
N LEU A 23 13.63 -19.03 -25.86
CA LEU A 23 12.58 -20.06 -25.87
C LEU A 23 12.07 -20.56 -24.50
N MET A 24 12.28 -19.82 -23.39
CA MET A 24 12.11 -20.36 -22.03
C MET A 24 11.21 -19.55 -21.06
N SER A 25 10.51 -18.48 -21.46
CA SER A 25 9.59 -17.77 -20.55
C SER A 25 8.12 -18.15 -20.75
N HIS A 26 7.73 -19.31 -20.21
CA HIS A 26 6.33 -19.76 -20.16
C HIS A 26 5.60 -19.25 -18.90
N ASN A 27 5.57 -17.94 -18.66
CA ASN A 27 4.59 -17.36 -17.74
C ASN A 27 3.51 -16.67 -18.57
N PRO A 28 2.39 -17.36 -18.86
CA PRO A 28 1.36 -16.79 -19.68
C PRO A 28 0.65 -15.68 -18.89
N ARG A 29 0.84 -14.43 -19.31
CA ARG A 29 0.19 -13.26 -18.71
C ARG A 29 -1.34 -13.44 -18.81
N LEU A 30 -2.01 -13.40 -17.67
CA LEU A 30 -3.47 -13.38 -17.66
C LEU A 30 -3.94 -12.10 -18.34
N LYS A 31 -4.97 -12.20 -19.19
CA LYS A 31 -5.59 -11.02 -19.79
C LYS A 31 -6.07 -10.08 -18.66
N GLY A 32 -5.61 -8.83 -18.70
CA GLY A 32 -5.95 -7.81 -17.69
C GLY A 32 -5.15 -7.91 -16.39
N ALA A 33 -4.05 -8.67 -16.35
CA ALA A 33 -3.13 -8.64 -15.22
C ALA A 33 -2.52 -7.24 -15.07
N TRP A 34 -2.57 -6.72 -13.84
CA TRP A 34 -1.97 -5.43 -13.48
C TRP A 34 -0.49 -5.43 -13.84
N THR A 35 0.04 -4.33 -14.39
CA THR A 35 1.40 -4.32 -14.92
C THR A 35 2.19 -3.08 -14.50
N ALA A 36 3.38 -3.29 -13.93
CA ALA A 36 4.36 -2.25 -13.69
C ALA A 36 5.34 -2.15 -14.87
N ARG A 37 5.44 -0.99 -15.50
CA ARG A 37 6.49 -0.62 -16.46
C ARG A 37 7.50 0.27 -15.77
N ILE A 38 8.78 -0.10 -15.81
CA ILE A 38 9.81 0.55 -15.00
C ILE A 38 10.88 1.11 -15.92
N ILE A 39 10.93 2.43 -16.04
CA ILE A 39 11.98 3.14 -16.77
C ILE A 39 13.15 3.35 -15.82
N THR A 40 14.31 2.78 -16.12
CA THR A 40 15.48 2.78 -15.22
C THR A 40 16.80 2.62 -15.99
N LEU A 41 17.91 3.00 -15.37
CA LEU A 41 19.27 2.68 -15.84
C LEU A 41 19.75 1.28 -15.39
N PHE A 42 19.00 0.63 -14.50
CA PHE A 42 19.35 -0.66 -13.88
C PHE A 42 18.20 -1.66 -14.00
N PRO A 43 17.87 -2.11 -15.23
CA PRO A 43 16.79 -3.08 -15.43
C PRO A 43 17.03 -4.39 -14.66
N ASN A 44 18.29 -4.78 -14.45
CA ASN A 44 18.69 -5.95 -13.66
C ASN A 44 18.39 -5.84 -12.16
N ALA A 45 18.03 -4.66 -11.65
CA ALA A 45 17.56 -4.50 -10.28
C ALA A 45 16.16 -5.11 -10.06
N PHE A 46 15.44 -5.46 -11.13
CA PHE A 46 14.10 -6.01 -11.10
C PHE A 46 14.07 -7.48 -11.57
N PRO A 47 13.18 -8.33 -11.01
CA PRO A 47 12.15 -7.97 -10.03
C PRO A 47 12.71 -7.75 -8.61
N GLY A 48 13.97 -8.06 -8.35
CA GLY A 48 14.58 -7.84 -7.04
C GLY A 48 13.84 -8.61 -5.94
N THR A 49 13.48 -7.93 -4.86
CA THR A 49 12.71 -8.56 -3.76
C THR A 49 11.28 -8.91 -4.16
N LEU A 50 10.73 -8.28 -5.21
CA LEU A 50 9.37 -8.56 -5.72
C LEU A 50 9.26 -9.95 -6.36
N GLY A 51 10.39 -10.57 -6.71
CA GLY A 51 10.44 -11.94 -7.21
C GLY A 51 10.36 -13.00 -6.11
N LEU A 52 10.28 -12.61 -4.84
CA LEU A 52 10.30 -13.52 -3.69
C LEU A 52 8.89 -13.68 -3.09
N SER A 53 8.71 -14.71 -2.26
CA SER A 53 7.50 -14.91 -1.44
C SER A 53 6.19 -14.86 -2.25
N LEU A 54 5.12 -14.27 -1.70
CA LEU A 54 3.78 -14.21 -2.29
C LEU A 54 3.72 -13.33 -3.54
N THR A 55 4.44 -12.20 -3.56
CA THR A 55 4.50 -11.30 -4.73
C THR A 55 5.18 -12.00 -5.90
N GLY A 56 6.28 -12.72 -5.66
CA GLY A 56 6.96 -13.55 -6.65
C GLY A 56 6.10 -14.69 -7.17
N LYS A 57 5.45 -15.44 -6.28
CA LYS A 57 4.49 -16.49 -6.70
C LYS A 57 3.35 -15.93 -7.55
N ALA A 58 2.84 -14.76 -7.20
CA ALA A 58 1.80 -14.09 -7.97
C ALA A 58 2.30 -13.60 -9.34
N LEU A 59 3.56 -13.17 -9.43
CA LEU A 59 4.23 -12.83 -10.68
C LEU A 59 4.36 -14.08 -11.57
N ASP A 60 4.78 -15.20 -10.98
CA ASP A 60 4.91 -16.50 -11.68
C ASP A 60 3.57 -17.02 -12.20
N MET A 61 2.50 -16.84 -11.42
CA MET A 61 1.14 -17.18 -11.83
C MET A 61 0.53 -16.20 -12.85
N GLY A 62 1.24 -15.12 -13.21
CA GLY A 62 0.76 -14.09 -14.12
C GLY A 62 -0.42 -13.27 -13.57
N LEU A 63 -0.58 -13.18 -12.25
CA LEU A 63 -1.60 -12.34 -11.60
C LEU A 63 -1.27 -10.85 -11.73
N TRP A 64 0.02 -10.53 -11.80
CA TRP A 64 0.55 -9.22 -12.17
C TRP A 64 1.78 -9.42 -13.06
N ALA A 65 2.27 -8.36 -13.68
CA ALA A 65 3.44 -8.40 -14.56
C ALA A 65 4.39 -7.21 -14.30
N LEU A 66 5.66 -7.42 -14.63
CA LEU A 66 6.71 -6.42 -14.52
C LEU A 66 7.47 -6.36 -15.85
N GLU A 67 7.63 -5.14 -16.38
CA GLU A 67 8.35 -4.86 -17.61
C GLU A 67 9.38 -3.75 -17.33
N THR A 68 10.66 -3.99 -17.63
CA THR A 68 11.69 -2.95 -17.50
C THR A 68 12.01 -2.31 -18.85
N ILE A 69 12.24 -1.00 -18.83
CA ILE A 69 12.65 -0.20 -19.98
C ILE A 69 13.99 0.45 -19.60
N ASP A 70 15.06 -0.02 -20.23
CA ASP A 70 16.41 0.55 -20.05
C ASP A 70 16.46 1.93 -20.70
N LEU A 71 16.94 2.94 -19.97
CA LEU A 71 17.18 4.28 -20.50
C LEU A 71 18.36 4.35 -21.47
N ARG A 72 19.37 3.47 -21.31
CA ARG A 72 20.64 3.54 -22.07
C ARG A 72 20.44 3.46 -23.59
N PRO A 73 19.59 2.58 -24.16
CA PRO A 73 19.35 2.55 -25.60
C PRO A 73 18.88 3.87 -26.22
N PHE A 74 18.28 4.78 -25.44
CA PHE A 74 17.82 6.08 -25.92
C PHE A 74 18.85 7.20 -25.77
N GLY A 75 19.99 6.91 -25.12
CA GLY A 75 21.05 7.88 -24.89
C GLY A 75 21.72 8.34 -26.20
N GLU A 76 22.25 9.55 -26.19
CA GLU A 76 22.81 10.18 -27.39
C GLU A 76 24.29 9.84 -27.62
N GLY A 77 24.68 9.88 -28.89
CA GLY A 77 26.05 9.66 -29.32
C GLY A 77 26.57 8.23 -29.13
N ARG A 78 27.86 8.04 -29.40
CA ARG A 78 28.51 6.72 -29.39
C ARG A 78 28.48 6.05 -28.01
N HIS A 79 28.51 6.84 -26.94
CA HIS A 79 28.56 6.35 -25.56
C HIS A 79 27.18 6.20 -24.92
N ARG A 80 26.10 6.51 -25.65
CA ARG A 80 24.72 6.45 -25.15
C ARG A 80 24.54 7.30 -23.87
N ASN A 81 24.92 8.57 -23.94
CA ASN A 81 24.81 9.48 -22.82
C ASN A 81 23.33 9.80 -22.53
N VAL A 82 22.91 9.52 -21.30
CA VAL A 82 21.52 9.68 -20.84
C VAL A 82 21.31 10.96 -20.04
N ASP A 83 22.41 11.59 -19.63
CA ASP A 83 22.48 12.70 -18.71
C ASP A 83 23.39 13.82 -19.26
N ASP A 84 23.24 15.03 -18.73
CA ASP A 84 24.12 16.16 -18.98
C ASP A 84 24.28 17.02 -17.71
N THR A 85 25.21 17.96 -17.73
CA THR A 85 25.41 18.94 -16.67
C THR A 85 24.16 19.82 -16.46
N PRO A 86 23.85 20.22 -15.22
CA PRO A 86 22.70 21.06 -14.93
C PRO A 86 22.88 22.48 -15.51
N ALA A 87 21.83 22.99 -16.16
CA ALA A 87 21.76 24.39 -16.53
C ALA A 87 21.77 25.28 -15.27
N GLY A 88 22.51 26.40 -15.30
CA GLY A 88 22.72 27.26 -14.12
C GLY A 88 23.95 26.88 -13.28
N GLY A 89 24.64 25.80 -13.64
CA GLY A 89 25.80 25.29 -12.90
C GLY A 89 25.39 24.43 -11.69
N GLY A 90 26.39 23.84 -11.04
CA GLY A 90 26.18 22.87 -9.96
C GLY A 90 27.02 21.62 -10.14
N ALA A 91 27.15 20.82 -9.08
CA ALA A 91 27.75 19.49 -9.17
C ALA A 91 26.70 18.48 -9.68
N GLY A 92 27.17 17.34 -10.20
CA GLY A 92 26.29 16.25 -10.61
C GLY A 92 25.79 16.37 -12.06
N MET A 93 24.83 15.51 -12.39
CA MET A 93 24.27 15.35 -13.73
C MET A 93 22.74 15.27 -13.65
N VAL A 94 22.03 15.59 -14.73
CA VAL A 94 20.57 15.54 -14.83
C VAL A 94 20.18 14.67 -16.01
N LEU A 95 19.22 13.76 -15.82
CA LEU A 95 18.69 12.95 -16.91
C LEU A 95 18.02 13.84 -17.96
N ARG A 96 18.42 13.65 -19.21
CA ARG A 96 18.05 14.53 -20.32
C ARG A 96 16.61 14.32 -20.77
N ALA A 97 15.90 15.42 -21.05
CA ALA A 97 14.50 15.40 -21.46
C ALA A 97 14.23 14.55 -22.72
N ASP A 98 15.10 14.63 -23.75
CA ASP A 98 14.94 13.91 -25.01
C ASP A 98 15.17 12.40 -24.88
N VAL A 99 16.00 11.98 -23.93
CA VAL A 99 16.24 10.56 -23.61
C VAL A 99 15.04 9.99 -22.85
N VAL A 100 14.60 10.70 -21.81
CA VAL A 100 13.46 10.28 -20.97
C VAL A 100 12.15 10.28 -21.75
N SER A 101 11.94 11.26 -22.64
CA SER A 101 10.77 11.34 -23.53
C SER A 101 10.63 10.08 -24.39
N LYS A 102 11.70 9.65 -25.07
CA LYS A 102 11.68 8.42 -25.89
C LYS A 102 11.34 7.17 -25.06
N ALA A 103 11.84 7.09 -23.82
CA ALA A 103 11.53 5.97 -22.93
C ALA A 103 10.07 6.00 -22.44
N LEU A 104 9.52 7.17 -22.14
CA LEU A 104 8.12 7.37 -21.79
C LEU A 104 7.20 7.02 -22.97
N ASP A 105 7.57 7.40 -24.19
CA ASP A 105 6.83 7.04 -25.41
C ASP A 105 6.81 5.52 -25.60
N GLN A 106 7.94 4.85 -25.42
CA GLN A 106 7.99 3.38 -25.44
C GLN A 106 7.11 2.78 -24.33
N ALA A 107 7.15 3.34 -23.13
CA ALA A 107 6.33 2.88 -22.00
C ALA A 107 4.83 3.11 -22.20
N ALA A 108 4.43 4.03 -23.09
CA ALA A 108 3.04 4.29 -23.41
C ALA A 108 2.44 3.29 -24.43
N ILE A 109 3.28 2.53 -25.15
CA ILE A 109 2.80 1.59 -26.19
C ILE A 109 1.88 0.53 -25.57
N GLY A 110 0.61 0.53 -25.99
CA GLY A 110 -0.41 -0.40 -25.51
C GLY A 110 -0.91 -0.14 -24.08
N ALA A 111 -0.44 0.91 -23.40
CA ALA A 111 -1.03 1.36 -22.14
C ALA A 111 -2.26 2.24 -22.41
N PRO A 112 -3.28 2.20 -21.53
CA PRO A 112 -4.35 3.20 -21.54
C PRO A 112 -3.78 4.63 -21.44
N GLN A 113 -4.34 5.56 -22.20
CA GLN A 113 -3.97 6.99 -22.13
C GLN A 113 -4.55 7.67 -20.88
N ASP A 114 -5.62 7.12 -20.32
CA ASP A 114 -6.27 7.61 -19.11
C ASP A 114 -5.35 7.40 -17.90
N ARG A 115 -4.89 8.51 -17.30
CA ARG A 115 -3.99 8.51 -16.14
C ARG A 115 -4.61 7.89 -14.88
N THR A 116 -5.93 7.80 -14.79
CA THR A 116 -6.59 7.08 -13.68
C THR A 116 -6.43 5.57 -13.81
N ARG A 117 -6.36 5.06 -15.05
CA ARG A 117 -6.16 3.64 -15.37
C ARG A 117 -4.69 3.27 -15.54
N TRP A 118 -3.83 4.23 -15.91
CA TRP A 118 -2.40 4.05 -16.07
C TRP A 118 -1.61 5.29 -15.63
N PRO A 119 -1.36 5.44 -14.33
CA PRO A 119 -0.54 6.53 -13.81
C PRO A 119 0.88 6.46 -14.36
N VAL A 120 1.50 7.63 -14.59
CA VAL A 120 2.94 7.75 -14.85
C VAL A 120 3.52 8.50 -13.67
N VAL A 121 4.42 7.85 -12.94
CA VAL A 121 4.93 8.33 -11.66
C VAL A 121 6.45 8.44 -11.68
N TYR A 122 6.99 9.57 -11.21
CA TYR A 122 8.40 9.76 -10.94
C TYR A 122 8.66 9.60 -9.43
N LEU A 123 9.60 8.71 -9.09
CA LEU A 123 10.01 8.46 -7.71
C LEU A 123 11.00 9.55 -7.29
N SER A 124 10.51 10.53 -6.53
CA SER A 124 11.20 11.79 -6.23
C SER A 124 10.97 12.18 -4.78
N PRO A 125 12.00 12.61 -4.02
CA PRO A 125 11.82 13.09 -2.65
C PRO A 125 10.98 14.37 -2.56
N ARG A 126 10.78 15.10 -3.69
CA ARG A 126 9.90 16.28 -3.77
C ARG A 126 8.42 15.91 -3.88
N GLY A 127 8.13 14.66 -4.22
CA GLY A 127 6.78 14.18 -4.48
C GLY A 127 5.92 14.09 -3.23
N ARG A 128 4.63 13.85 -3.43
CA ARG A 128 3.72 13.56 -2.32
C ARG A 128 4.20 12.30 -1.59
N PRO A 129 4.25 12.29 -0.24
CA PRO A 129 4.58 11.08 0.51
C PRO A 129 3.65 9.92 0.15
N PHE A 130 4.24 8.76 -0.13
CA PHE A 130 3.53 7.53 -0.43
C PHE A 130 2.82 7.03 0.83
N ASP A 131 1.51 6.82 0.72
CA ASP A 131 0.65 6.36 1.80
C ASP A 131 -0.20 5.16 1.35
N GLN A 132 -0.85 4.50 2.31
CA GLN A 132 -1.68 3.31 2.05
C GLN A 132 -2.87 3.60 1.12
N ALA A 133 -3.38 4.85 1.14
CA ALA A 133 -4.45 5.27 0.23
C ALA A 133 -3.94 5.35 -1.23
N THR A 134 -2.71 5.80 -1.42
CA THR A 134 -2.05 5.86 -2.74
C THR A 134 -1.76 4.45 -3.26
N ALA A 135 -1.28 3.54 -2.41
CA ALA A 135 -1.12 2.12 -2.75
C ALA A 135 -2.45 1.50 -3.23
N ARG A 136 -3.56 1.78 -2.52
CA ARG A 136 -4.90 1.32 -2.89
C ARG A 136 -5.34 1.87 -4.25
N ARG A 137 -5.21 3.18 -4.46
CA ARG A 137 -5.50 3.83 -5.75
C ARG A 137 -4.73 3.19 -6.91
N PHE A 138 -3.43 2.94 -6.73
CA PHE A 138 -2.62 2.29 -7.76
C PHE A 138 -3.00 0.83 -7.99
N SER A 139 -3.48 0.12 -6.95
CA SER A 139 -3.91 -1.29 -7.08
C SER A 139 -5.22 -1.46 -7.85
N GLU A 140 -6.04 -0.41 -7.90
CA GLU A 140 -7.32 -0.36 -8.63
C GLU A 140 -7.16 0.02 -10.12
N ALA A 141 -5.99 0.53 -10.51
CA ALA A 141 -5.64 0.83 -11.90
C ALA A 141 -5.39 -0.46 -12.73
N ASP A 142 -5.19 -0.33 -14.04
CA ASP A 142 -4.79 -1.47 -14.89
C ASP A 142 -3.28 -1.76 -14.82
N GLY A 143 -2.51 -0.81 -14.31
CA GLY A 143 -1.05 -0.83 -14.26
C GLY A 143 -0.48 0.55 -13.99
N ILE A 144 0.83 0.67 -14.07
CA ILE A 144 1.55 1.90 -13.76
C ILE A 144 2.86 1.96 -14.54
N THR A 145 3.27 3.16 -14.95
CA THR A 145 4.64 3.43 -15.39
C THR A 145 5.39 4.16 -14.28
N LEU A 146 6.55 3.65 -13.91
CA LEU A 146 7.43 4.21 -12.90
C LEU A 146 8.73 4.68 -13.54
N LEU A 147 9.07 5.95 -13.37
CA LEU A 147 10.35 6.53 -13.75
C LEU A 147 11.28 6.53 -12.54
N CYS A 148 12.37 5.76 -12.63
CA CYS A 148 13.42 5.73 -11.62
C CYS A 148 14.49 6.77 -11.98
N GLY A 149 14.51 7.89 -11.26
CA GLY A 149 15.57 8.90 -11.40
C GLY A 149 16.92 8.43 -10.87
N ARG A 150 17.97 9.13 -11.29
CA ARG A 150 19.37 9.00 -10.85
C ARG A 150 20.02 10.38 -10.86
N PHE A 151 21.25 10.45 -10.36
CA PHE A 151 22.03 11.68 -10.31
C PHE A 151 21.29 12.76 -9.50
N GLU A 152 21.24 14.01 -9.98
CA GLU A 152 20.47 15.10 -9.35
C GLU A 152 18.97 15.03 -9.66
N GLY A 153 18.57 14.24 -10.67
CA GLY A 153 17.17 14.04 -11.02
C GLY A 153 16.92 14.00 -12.53
N VAL A 154 15.71 14.42 -12.91
CA VAL A 154 15.21 14.44 -14.29
C VAL A 154 14.92 15.87 -14.68
N ASP A 155 15.20 16.23 -15.94
CA ASP A 155 14.84 17.55 -16.49
C ASP A 155 13.34 17.84 -16.29
N GLU A 156 13.03 18.96 -15.63
CA GLU A 156 11.66 19.30 -15.23
C GLU A 156 10.71 19.38 -16.43
N ARG A 157 11.19 19.81 -17.61
CA ARG A 157 10.36 20.02 -18.80
C ARG A 157 9.73 18.72 -19.29
N VAL A 158 10.43 17.58 -19.16
CA VAL A 158 9.86 16.29 -19.55
C VAL A 158 8.82 15.81 -18.53
N LEU A 159 8.98 16.12 -17.24
CA LEU A 159 7.99 15.79 -16.22
C LEU A 159 6.68 16.57 -16.45
N GLU A 160 6.81 17.88 -16.69
CA GLU A 160 5.67 18.76 -17.02
C GLU A 160 4.97 18.33 -18.31
N HIS A 161 5.73 18.07 -19.38
CA HIS A 161 5.18 17.72 -20.69
C HIS A 161 4.34 16.44 -20.65
N TYR A 162 4.77 15.42 -19.90
CA TYR A 162 4.05 14.15 -19.78
C TYR A 162 3.03 14.15 -18.63
N GLY A 163 2.94 15.23 -17.84
CA GLY A 163 2.07 15.30 -16.65
C GLY A 163 2.39 14.20 -15.65
N VAL A 164 3.68 14.02 -15.33
CA VAL A 164 4.17 12.97 -14.44
C VAL A 164 3.82 13.30 -12.99
N GLU A 165 3.22 12.35 -12.28
CA GLU A 165 2.95 12.47 -10.84
C GLU A 165 4.25 12.21 -10.06
N GLU A 166 4.65 13.09 -9.13
CA GLU A 166 5.80 12.84 -8.26
C GLU A 166 5.37 12.18 -6.94
N VAL A 167 6.02 11.07 -6.58
CA VAL A 167 5.78 10.35 -5.32
C VAL A 167 7.08 10.17 -4.55
N SER A 168 7.06 10.53 -3.28
CA SER A 168 8.18 10.36 -2.34
C SER A 168 7.98 9.14 -1.45
N LEU A 169 9.04 8.37 -1.19
CA LEU A 169 8.99 7.28 -0.21
C LEU A 169 9.03 7.80 1.24
N GLY A 170 9.49 9.03 1.44
CA GLY A 170 9.61 9.69 2.73
C GLY A 170 10.72 10.74 2.75
N ASP A 171 10.93 11.36 3.92
CA ASP A 171 11.83 12.50 4.10
C ASP A 171 13.31 12.05 4.24
N PHE A 172 13.82 11.41 3.20
CA PHE A 172 15.20 10.96 3.07
C PHE A 172 15.59 10.84 1.59
N VAL A 173 16.89 10.72 1.31
CA VAL A 173 17.43 10.65 -0.05
C VAL A 173 17.99 9.26 -0.33
N LEU A 174 17.66 8.73 -1.51
CA LEU A 174 18.20 7.49 -2.06
C LEU A 174 19.11 7.79 -3.24
N THR A 175 19.98 6.84 -3.61
CA THR A 175 20.85 6.98 -4.78
C THR A 175 20.11 6.84 -6.12
N GLY A 176 18.82 6.46 -6.08
CA GLY A 176 17.96 6.30 -7.25
C GLY A 176 16.57 5.80 -6.89
N GLY A 177 15.67 5.84 -7.87
CA GLY A 177 14.27 5.50 -7.70
C GLY A 177 13.96 4.00 -7.57
N GLU A 178 14.91 3.09 -7.78
CA GLU A 178 14.62 1.66 -7.93
C GLU A 178 14.16 0.99 -6.62
N ILE A 179 14.70 1.41 -5.47
CA ILE A 179 14.24 0.91 -4.16
C ILE A 179 12.84 1.46 -3.87
N ALA A 180 12.59 2.74 -4.17
CA ALA A 180 11.27 3.35 -4.01
C ALA A 180 10.22 2.70 -4.92
N ALA A 181 10.58 2.39 -6.16
CA ALA A 181 9.72 1.65 -7.08
C ALA A 181 9.40 0.24 -6.54
N GLN A 182 10.38 -0.49 -6.01
CA GLN A 182 10.13 -1.80 -5.40
C GLN A 182 9.20 -1.70 -4.19
N ALA A 183 9.42 -0.75 -3.29
CA ALA A 183 8.55 -0.56 -2.12
C ALA A 183 7.11 -0.19 -2.52
N LEU A 184 6.95 0.71 -3.49
CA LEU A 184 5.64 1.10 -4.03
C LEU A 184 4.93 -0.08 -4.68
N ILE A 185 5.63 -0.85 -5.53
CA ILE A 185 5.04 -2.02 -6.19
C ILE A 185 4.64 -3.08 -5.17
N ASP A 186 5.47 -3.37 -4.16
CA ASP A 186 5.16 -4.36 -3.12
C ASP A 186 3.87 -3.99 -2.37
N ALA A 187 3.78 -2.75 -1.89
CA ALA A 187 2.61 -2.23 -1.17
C ALA A 187 1.35 -2.19 -2.05
N THR A 188 1.51 -2.00 -3.36
CA THR A 188 0.40 -1.95 -4.33
C THR A 188 -0.07 -3.35 -4.72
N VAL A 189 0.84 -4.22 -5.14
CA VAL A 189 0.53 -5.56 -5.68
C VAL A 189 -0.10 -6.45 -4.63
N ARG A 190 0.28 -6.31 -3.36
CA ARG A 190 -0.34 -7.09 -2.26
C ARG A 190 -1.84 -6.83 -2.09
N LEU A 191 -2.34 -5.67 -2.54
CA LEU A 191 -3.77 -5.31 -2.50
C LEU A 191 -4.56 -5.89 -3.68
N ILE A 192 -3.88 -6.41 -4.71
CA ILE A 192 -4.54 -7.00 -5.88
C ILE A 192 -5.22 -8.32 -5.47
N PRO A 193 -6.49 -8.54 -5.86
CA PRO A 193 -7.21 -9.76 -5.55
C PRO A 193 -6.44 -11.01 -5.97
N ARG A 194 -6.36 -11.98 -5.05
CA ARG A 194 -5.68 -13.29 -5.17
C ARG A 194 -4.16 -13.28 -5.01
N VAL A 195 -3.51 -12.14 -4.75
CA VAL A 195 -2.05 -12.11 -4.47
C VAL A 195 -1.73 -12.68 -3.09
N LEU A 196 -2.33 -12.16 -2.02
CA LEU A 196 -2.07 -12.64 -0.65
C LEU A 196 -2.87 -13.88 -0.25
N GLY A 197 -3.87 -14.28 -1.03
CA GLY A 197 -4.73 -15.45 -0.76
C GLY A 197 -5.79 -15.27 0.32
N ASN A 198 -5.55 -14.46 1.37
CA ASN A 198 -6.53 -14.13 2.41
C ASN A 198 -6.84 -12.63 2.45
N GLN A 199 -7.98 -12.23 1.88
CA GLN A 199 -8.38 -10.81 1.83
C GLN A 199 -8.69 -10.22 3.21
N GLN A 200 -9.17 -11.02 4.17
CA GLN A 200 -9.47 -10.56 5.53
C GLN A 200 -8.23 -10.02 6.24
N SER A 201 -7.05 -10.57 5.95
CA SER A 201 -5.79 -10.07 6.54
C SER A 201 -5.49 -8.63 6.13
N THR A 202 -5.94 -8.17 4.95
CA THR A 202 -5.70 -6.79 4.51
C THR A 202 -6.66 -5.76 5.10
N GLU A 203 -7.76 -6.20 5.73
CA GLU A 203 -8.77 -5.32 6.33
C GLU A 203 -8.38 -4.89 7.75
N GLU A 204 -7.68 -5.76 8.50
CA GLU A 204 -7.31 -5.54 9.91
C GLU A 204 -5.86 -5.02 10.10
N GLU A 205 -5.17 -4.65 9.02
CA GLU A 205 -3.79 -4.16 9.04
C GLU A 205 -3.66 -2.68 9.44
N SER A 206 -2.45 -2.31 9.87
CA SER A 206 -2.09 -0.91 10.11
C SER A 206 -2.44 -0.03 8.91
N PHE A 207 -2.97 1.16 9.21
CA PHE A 207 -3.41 2.20 8.28
C PHE A 207 -4.70 1.91 7.51
N SER A 208 -5.28 0.72 7.59
CA SER A 208 -6.53 0.37 6.87
C SER A 208 -7.74 1.16 7.36
N ASP A 209 -7.88 1.36 8.67
CA ASP A 209 -8.92 2.20 9.30
C ASP A 209 -8.35 3.51 9.90
N GLY A 210 -7.09 3.83 9.57
CA GLY A 210 -6.37 4.97 10.11
C GLY A 210 -5.71 4.73 11.47
N LEU A 211 -5.72 3.51 12.01
CA LEU A 211 -5.01 3.13 13.23
C LEU A 211 -3.80 2.24 12.92
N LEU A 212 -2.89 2.11 13.89
CA LEU A 212 -1.89 1.05 13.92
C LEU A 212 -2.52 -0.26 14.40
N GLU A 213 -1.94 -1.38 13.99
CA GLU A 213 -2.39 -2.70 14.43
C GLU A 213 -2.06 -2.97 15.91
N HIS A 214 -2.85 -3.83 16.52
CA HIS A 214 -2.62 -4.38 17.85
C HIS A 214 -1.33 -5.22 17.90
N PRO A 215 -0.72 -5.42 19.09
CA PRO A 215 0.48 -6.25 19.20
C PRO A 215 0.15 -7.72 18.93
N GLN A 216 1.03 -8.37 18.18
CA GLN A 216 0.90 -9.76 17.77
C GLN A 216 1.60 -10.70 18.77
N TYR A 217 0.95 -11.82 19.07
CA TYR A 217 1.47 -12.86 19.96
C TYR A 217 1.34 -14.22 19.28
N THR A 218 2.33 -15.09 19.51
CA THR A 218 2.30 -16.47 19.02
C THR A 218 2.93 -17.41 20.05
N LYS A 219 2.81 -18.71 19.82
CA LYS A 219 3.38 -19.74 20.70
C LYS A 219 4.91 -19.59 20.82
N PRO A 220 5.51 -19.93 21.97
CA PRO A 220 4.87 -20.52 23.17
C PRO A 220 4.10 -19.50 24.05
N PRO A 221 3.17 -19.95 24.91
CA PRO A 221 2.38 -19.05 25.77
C PRO A 221 3.21 -18.23 26.77
N VAL A 222 4.37 -18.74 27.18
CA VAL A 222 5.32 -18.04 28.06
C VAL A 222 6.69 -18.09 27.43
N TRP A 223 7.32 -16.93 27.24
CA TRP A 223 8.69 -16.80 26.77
C TRP A 223 9.46 -15.90 27.73
N GLU A 224 10.52 -16.43 28.35
CA GLU A 224 11.34 -15.71 29.35
C GLU A 224 10.52 -15.06 30.49
N GLY A 225 9.50 -15.78 30.99
CA GLY A 225 8.60 -15.27 32.04
C GLY A 225 7.59 -14.21 31.56
N ARG A 226 7.49 -13.98 30.25
CA ARG A 226 6.51 -13.07 29.64
C ARG A 226 5.37 -13.88 29.05
N GLU A 227 4.17 -13.70 29.60
CA GLU A 227 2.98 -14.44 29.20
C GLU A 227 2.24 -13.74 28.06
N ILE A 228 1.60 -14.53 27.18
CA ILE A 228 0.56 -14.02 26.27
C ILE A 228 -0.62 -13.54 27.12
N PRO A 229 -1.21 -12.35 26.84
CA PRO A 229 -2.40 -11.89 27.56
C PRO A 229 -3.52 -12.94 27.60
N ASP A 230 -4.02 -13.27 28.80
CA ASP A 230 -5.04 -14.31 29.02
C ASP A 230 -6.27 -14.16 28.12
N ILE A 231 -6.64 -12.91 27.80
CA ILE A 231 -7.77 -12.62 26.92
C ILE A 231 -7.61 -13.23 25.53
N LEU A 232 -6.38 -13.29 25.00
CA LEU A 232 -6.05 -13.90 23.71
C LEU A 232 -6.10 -15.44 23.76
N LEU A 233 -6.04 -16.02 24.96
CA LEU A 233 -6.14 -17.47 25.19
C LEU A 233 -7.58 -17.90 25.54
N SER A 234 -8.50 -16.96 25.75
CA SER A 234 -9.85 -17.23 26.26
C SER A 234 -10.81 -17.89 25.26
N GLY A 235 -10.50 -17.87 23.97
CA GLY A 235 -11.40 -18.30 22.89
C GLY A 235 -12.64 -17.41 22.69
N ASN A 236 -12.80 -16.33 23.47
CA ASN A 236 -13.93 -15.42 23.34
C ASN A 236 -13.65 -14.38 22.25
N HIS A 237 -14.11 -14.65 21.03
CA HIS A 237 -13.89 -13.80 19.86
C HIS A 237 -14.33 -12.35 20.05
N ALA A 238 -15.46 -12.09 20.73
CA ALA A 238 -15.93 -10.74 20.98
C ALA A 238 -14.97 -9.96 21.89
N LYS A 239 -14.55 -10.58 23.02
CA LYS A 239 -13.60 -9.94 23.93
C LYS A 239 -12.21 -9.76 23.31
N ILE A 240 -11.78 -10.69 22.46
CA ILE A 240 -10.52 -10.57 21.70
C ILE A 240 -10.60 -9.39 20.73
N ALA A 241 -11.70 -9.25 19.99
CA ALA A 241 -11.89 -8.14 19.07
C ALA A 241 -11.88 -6.78 19.78
N THR A 242 -12.58 -6.66 20.92
CA THR A 242 -12.54 -5.45 21.76
C THR A 242 -11.12 -5.15 22.23
N TRP A 243 -10.42 -6.15 22.78
CA TRP A 243 -9.04 -5.97 23.25
C TRP A 243 -8.09 -5.54 22.11
N ARG A 244 -8.21 -6.13 20.92
CA ARG A 244 -7.42 -5.75 19.74
C ARG A 244 -7.66 -4.30 19.37
N ARG A 245 -8.92 -3.86 19.36
CA ARG A 245 -9.27 -2.48 19.07
C ARG A 245 -8.72 -1.51 20.11
N ASP A 246 -8.90 -1.78 21.39
CA ASP A 246 -8.38 -0.94 22.48
C ASP A 246 -6.85 -0.79 22.38
N MET A 247 -6.14 -1.88 22.04
CA MET A 247 -4.69 -1.86 21.87
C MET A 247 -4.24 -1.11 20.62
N ALA A 248 -4.95 -1.24 19.50
CA ALA A 248 -4.71 -0.48 18.28
C ALA A 248 -4.85 1.03 18.54
N GLU A 249 -5.94 1.45 19.20
CA GLU A 249 -6.19 2.85 19.56
C GLU A 249 -5.10 3.38 20.50
N ARG A 250 -4.78 2.63 21.56
CA ARG A 250 -3.73 2.99 22.52
C ARG A 250 -2.37 3.16 21.83
N LEU A 251 -1.95 2.17 21.03
CA LEU A 251 -0.67 2.22 20.31
C LEU A 251 -0.62 3.38 19.31
N THR A 252 -1.73 3.65 18.61
CA THR A 252 -1.82 4.77 17.68
C THR A 252 -1.65 6.10 18.42
N LYS A 253 -2.37 6.29 19.53
CA LYS A 253 -2.26 7.49 20.36
C LYS A 253 -0.84 7.71 20.88
N GLU A 254 -0.15 6.64 21.28
CA GLU A 254 1.20 6.70 21.83
C GLU A 254 2.27 6.94 20.75
N ARG A 255 2.20 6.24 19.61
CA ARG A 255 3.29 6.19 18.61
C ARG A 255 3.07 7.06 17.39
N ARG A 256 1.80 7.32 17.05
CA ARG A 256 1.38 8.10 15.88
C ARG A 256 0.24 9.05 16.26
N PRO A 257 0.50 10.03 17.14
CA PRO A 257 -0.52 10.97 17.60
C PRO A 257 -1.13 11.79 16.45
N ASP A 258 -0.41 11.94 15.33
CA ASP A 258 -0.91 12.50 14.08
C ASP A 258 -2.05 11.66 13.49
N LEU A 259 -1.87 10.33 13.38
CA LEU A 259 -2.92 9.42 12.92
C LEU A 259 -4.11 9.38 13.88
N TRP A 260 -3.83 9.40 15.19
CA TRP A 260 -4.88 9.42 16.20
C TRP A 260 -5.79 10.65 16.07
N ARG A 261 -5.22 11.86 15.91
CA ARG A 261 -6.01 13.07 15.69
C ARG A 261 -6.87 12.96 14.43
N ALA A 262 -6.29 12.50 13.32
CA ALA A 262 -7.01 12.32 12.07
C ALA A 262 -8.14 11.28 12.18
N HIS A 263 -7.93 10.21 12.96
CA HIS A 263 -8.94 9.20 13.24
C HIS A 263 -10.11 9.79 14.02
N ILE A 264 -9.85 10.53 15.11
CA ILE A 264 -10.88 11.19 15.92
C ILE A 264 -11.70 12.20 15.10
N THR A 265 -11.05 13.01 14.27
CA THR A 265 -11.75 13.94 13.36
C THR A 265 -12.70 13.18 12.43
N ARG A 266 -12.23 12.10 11.79
CA ARG A 266 -13.09 11.28 10.91
C ARG A 266 -14.27 10.65 11.64
N MET A 267 -14.10 10.26 12.90
CA MET A 267 -15.20 9.72 13.69
C MET A 267 -16.23 10.78 14.06
N ALA A 268 -15.80 12.01 14.35
CA ALA A 268 -16.69 13.13 14.66
C ALA A 268 -17.51 13.59 13.43
N ASP A 269 -16.93 13.49 12.23
CA ASP A 269 -17.59 13.89 10.97
C ASP A 269 -18.52 12.81 10.40
N ARG A 270 -18.58 11.62 11.02
CA ARG A 270 -19.46 10.54 10.57
C ARG A 270 -20.90 10.88 10.98
N PRO A 271 -21.84 11.03 10.03
CA PRO A 271 -23.22 11.31 10.40
C PRO A 271 -23.71 10.21 11.33
N GLU A 272 -24.33 10.61 12.45
CA GLU A 272 -24.95 9.69 13.41
C GLU A 272 -25.81 8.71 12.61
N ALA A 273 -25.42 7.44 12.59
CA ALA A 273 -26.34 6.40 12.18
C ALA A 273 -27.55 6.52 13.12
N GLU A 274 -28.73 6.75 12.56
CA GLU A 274 -29.99 6.83 13.31
C GLU A 274 -30.06 5.72 14.36
N GLY A 275 -30.14 6.12 15.64
CA GLY A 275 -30.60 5.25 16.73
C GLY A 275 -29.61 5.03 17.87
N GLY A 276 -29.75 5.82 18.94
CA GLY A 276 -29.25 5.50 20.28
C GLY A 276 -28.86 6.74 21.07
N ASP A 277 -29.83 7.36 21.76
CA ASP A 277 -29.59 8.44 22.71
C ASP A 277 -28.55 8.00 23.78
N PRO A 278 -27.40 8.70 23.94
CA PRO A 278 -26.38 8.32 24.91
C PRO A 278 -26.73 8.64 26.37
N MET A 279 -27.94 9.15 26.67
CA MET A 279 -28.30 9.61 28.02
C MET A 279 -29.46 8.88 28.72
N GLU A 280 -30.07 7.82 28.17
CA GLU A 280 -31.22 7.18 28.82
C GLU A 280 -30.89 6.14 29.92
N ASP A 281 -29.61 5.83 30.17
CA ASP A 281 -29.20 4.85 31.22
C ASP A 281 -28.79 5.50 32.57
N ARG A 282 -29.28 6.70 32.86
CA ARG A 282 -29.13 7.34 34.16
C ARG A 282 -30.44 7.94 34.65
N GLU A 283 -31.41 7.10 35.03
CA GLU A 283 -32.39 7.41 36.08
C GLU A 283 -33.38 6.26 36.34
N LEU A 284 -32.92 5.12 36.87
CA LEU A 284 -33.81 4.18 37.57
C LEU A 284 -33.11 3.53 38.77
N SER A 285 -32.73 4.35 39.75
CA SER A 285 -32.60 3.86 41.14
C SER A 285 -32.98 4.96 42.13
N GLY A 286 -34.28 5.11 42.38
CA GLY A 286 -34.79 6.11 43.32
C GLY A 286 -36.23 5.83 43.76
N GLY A 287 -36.39 4.98 44.78
CA GLY A 287 -37.45 5.17 45.78
C GLY A 287 -38.64 4.21 45.73
N THR A 288 -38.70 3.31 46.72
CA THR A 288 -39.96 3.08 47.42
C THR A 288 -39.69 2.95 48.92
N HIS A 289 -40.16 3.94 49.67
CA HIS A 289 -40.26 3.93 51.12
C HIS A 289 -41.34 2.93 51.57
N GLN A 290 -41.06 2.14 52.61
CA GLN A 290 -42.06 1.89 53.66
C GLN A 290 -41.39 1.63 55.02
N ARG A 291 -42.01 2.22 56.05
CA ARG A 291 -41.58 2.37 57.44
C ARG A 291 -41.83 1.12 58.28
N GLY A 292 -41.07 0.94 59.37
CA GLY A 292 -41.44 0.02 60.45
C GLY A 292 -40.51 -0.06 61.66
N LYS A 293 -40.72 0.86 62.63
CA LYS A 293 -40.64 0.69 64.11
C LYS A 293 -39.35 0.20 64.83
N THR A 294 -38.73 1.17 65.53
CA THR A 294 -38.39 1.22 66.99
C THR A 294 -37.94 -0.04 67.74
N ALA A 295 -36.72 0.02 68.32
CA ALA A 295 -36.49 0.04 69.79
C ALA A 295 -34.97 0.10 70.13
N GLU A 296 -34.57 1.07 70.97
CA GLU A 296 -33.33 1.04 71.78
C GLU A 296 -33.43 -0.05 72.88
N PRO A 297 -32.31 -0.53 73.45
CA PRO A 297 -31.58 0.16 74.53
C PRO A 297 -30.05 0.15 74.26
N GLY A 298 -29.23 1.08 74.73
CA GLY A 298 -29.16 1.62 76.08
C GLY A 298 -27.75 1.29 76.60
N ASP A 299 -26.92 2.33 76.65
CA ASP A 299 -25.63 2.34 77.32
C ASP A 299 -25.82 2.09 78.83
N THR A 300 -25.01 1.23 79.44
CA THR A 300 -24.46 1.49 80.78
C THR A 300 -23.35 0.48 81.16
N ARG A 301 -22.19 1.08 81.44
CA ARG A 301 -21.06 0.66 82.31
C ARG A 301 -19.91 -0.14 81.70
#